data_AF-A0ABD3QRY6-F1
#
_entry.id   AF-A0ABD3QRY6-F1
#
_cell.length_a   1.000
_cell.length_b   1.000
_cell.length_c   1.000
_cell.angle_alpha   90.00
_cell.angle_beta   90.00
_cell.angle_gamma   90.00
#
_symmetry.space_group_name_H-M   'P 1'
#
loop_
_entity.id
_entity.type
_entity.pdbx_description
1 polymer ?
#
loop_
_entity_poly.entity_id
_entity_poly.type
_entity_poly.pdbx_seq_one_letter_code
_entity_poly.pdbx_strand_id
1 'polypeptide(L)'
;MLTSLCFTVLFRLLSCNNVVGFEPASNVIPRGFNSEQSSSGLNAIDFRQLVGSTDINESRGRFAKEYPNANNLAIASVKTACADLVAQVAVSHTPVSEIDQARTLLFFAFGFSYMGAFQCWYQVNIFKKFFDVDRFTSQSWEDKLKDKEGLISHAAQTLLDMTVSTIVYLPTFYLFQAAVFSGSTDPSVWLSQTFDSLNNNFSKDEFDLIRIWGPADLDCFSVPLYLRLPSRHAVSFLYITYFSFLRCS
;
A
#
# COMPACT_ATOMS: atom_id res chain seq x y z
N MET A 1 -2.60 17.38 12.40
CA MET A 1 -2.11 18.33 11.38
C MET A 1 -1.09 17.70 10.42
N LEU A 2 -0.14 16.86 10.86
CA LEU A 2 0.81 16.19 9.95
C LEU A 2 0.17 15.15 9.00
N THR A 3 -0.81 14.36 9.46
CA THR A 3 -1.59 13.46 8.59
C THR A 3 -2.28 14.20 7.44
N SER A 4 -2.81 15.40 7.70
CA SER A 4 -3.38 16.27 6.65
C SER A 4 -2.30 16.80 5.71
N LEU A 5 -1.07 17.02 6.19
CA LEU A 5 0.06 17.50 5.39
C LEU A 5 0.59 16.40 4.47
N CYS A 6 0.75 15.16 4.95
CA CYS A 6 1.13 14.00 4.13
C CYS A 6 0.11 13.72 3.03
N PHE A 7 -1.20 13.74 3.37
CA PHE A 7 -2.25 13.62 2.36
C PHE A 7 -2.24 14.78 1.36
N THR A 8 -1.99 16.02 1.81
CA THR A 8 -1.93 17.19 0.92
C THR A 8 -0.70 17.17 0.02
N VAL A 9 0.46 16.73 0.53
CA VAL A 9 1.70 16.60 -0.26
C VAL A 9 1.56 15.48 -1.28
N LEU A 10 0.99 14.34 -0.91
CA LEU A 10 0.70 13.23 -1.83
C LEU A 10 -0.34 13.63 -2.89
N PHE A 11 -1.40 14.34 -2.51
CA PHE A 11 -2.41 14.84 -3.44
C PHE A 11 -1.86 15.93 -4.38
N ARG A 12 -0.99 16.81 -3.88
CA ARG A 12 -0.28 17.79 -4.72
C ARG A 12 0.75 17.15 -5.64
N LEU A 13 1.40 16.06 -5.22
CA LEU A 13 2.30 15.28 -6.06
C LEU A 13 1.57 14.62 -7.22
N LEU A 14 0.38 14.07 -6.97
CA LEU A 14 -0.51 13.57 -8.00
C LEU A 14 -1.03 14.69 -8.93
N SER A 15 -1.20 15.91 -8.40
CA SER A 15 -1.64 17.07 -9.19
C SER A 15 -0.52 17.77 -9.97
N CYS A 16 0.76 17.52 -9.66
CA CYS A 16 1.89 18.19 -10.30
C CYS A 16 2.40 17.48 -11.58
N ASN A 17 1.93 16.27 -11.88
CA ASN A 17 2.16 15.63 -13.19
C ASN A 17 0.98 15.94 -14.13
N ASN A 18 1.08 17.05 -14.85
CA ASN A 18 0.10 17.53 -15.83
C ASN A 18 -0.38 16.44 -16.82
N VAL A 19 -1.61 15.94 -16.64
CA VAL A 19 -2.47 15.48 -17.74
C VAL A 19 -3.93 15.84 -17.41
N VAL A 20 -4.38 16.91 -18.07
CA VAL A 20 -5.74 17.22 -18.53
C VAL A 20 -6.80 17.68 -17.50
N GLY A 21 -7.31 18.89 -17.80
CA GLY A 21 -8.31 19.64 -17.08
C GLY A 21 -9.63 18.91 -16.86
N PHE A 22 -10.14 19.07 -15.66
CA PHE A 22 -11.49 18.69 -15.28
C PHE A 22 -12.43 19.85 -15.62
N GLU A 23 -13.18 19.74 -16.71
CA GLU A 23 -14.29 20.63 -17.03
C GLU A 23 -15.58 20.05 -16.41
N PRO A 24 -16.35 20.81 -15.60
CA PRO A 24 -17.56 20.28 -14.96
C PRO A 24 -18.72 20.23 -15.95
N ALA A 25 -19.04 19.04 -16.47
CA ALA A 25 -20.22 18.82 -17.29
C ALA A 25 -21.51 18.99 -16.47
N SER A 26 -22.32 19.95 -16.91
CA SER A 26 -23.64 20.33 -16.43
C SER A 26 -24.71 19.25 -16.61
N ASN A 27 -25.56 19.12 -15.58
CA ASN A 27 -26.99 18.79 -15.60
C ASN A 27 -27.56 18.16 -16.89
N VAL A 28 -27.87 16.86 -16.82
CA VAL A 28 -28.91 16.24 -17.65
C VAL A 28 -29.82 15.42 -16.75
N ILE A 29 -31.04 15.94 -16.54
CA ILE A 29 -32.17 15.25 -15.92
C ILE A 29 -32.96 14.57 -17.03
N PRO A 30 -33.26 13.26 -16.95
CA PRO A 30 -34.42 12.70 -17.61
C PRO A 30 -35.57 12.54 -16.62
N ARG A 31 -36.70 13.18 -16.95
CA ARG A 31 -38.01 12.95 -16.34
C ARG A 31 -38.57 11.60 -16.80
N GLY A 32 -39.20 10.90 -15.86
CA GLY A 32 -40.50 10.28 -16.08
C GLY A 32 -40.49 8.77 -16.26
N PHE A 33 -40.97 8.07 -15.24
CA PHE A 33 -41.88 6.94 -15.43
C PHE A 33 -42.70 6.73 -14.14
N ASN A 34 -44.01 6.98 -14.22
CA ASN A 34 -44.99 6.58 -13.23
C ASN A 34 -45.68 5.31 -13.73
N SER A 35 -45.78 4.30 -12.87
CA SER A 35 -46.93 3.38 -12.86
C SER A 35 -46.99 2.66 -11.52
N GLU A 36 -48.07 2.92 -10.77
CA GLU A 36 -48.55 2.12 -9.66
C GLU A 36 -48.82 0.67 -10.10
N GLN A 37 -48.47 -0.32 -9.27
CA GLN A 37 -49.42 -1.30 -8.70
C GLN A 37 -48.73 -2.57 -8.18
N SER A 38 -49.35 -3.11 -7.13
CA SER A 38 -49.37 -4.52 -6.73
C SER A 38 -48.41 -4.97 -5.64
N SER A 39 -48.88 -4.74 -4.42
CA SER A 39 -48.61 -5.51 -3.22
C SER A 39 -48.89 -7.01 -3.40
N SER A 40 -47.84 -7.83 -3.28
CA SER A 40 -47.95 -9.23 -2.86
C SER A 40 -46.61 -9.66 -2.27
N GLY A 41 -46.65 -10.12 -1.03
CA GLY A 41 -45.48 -10.30 -0.17
C GLY A 41 -44.40 -11.21 -0.74
N LEU A 42 -43.24 -10.61 -0.99
CA LEU A 42 -41.95 -11.27 -1.00
C LEU A 42 -41.17 -10.64 0.14
N ASN A 43 -40.93 -11.45 1.18
CA ASN A 43 -40.13 -11.07 2.34
C ASN A 43 -38.85 -10.40 1.85
N ALA A 44 -38.60 -9.17 2.32
CA ALA A 44 -37.29 -8.57 2.25
C ALA A 44 -36.34 -9.54 2.96
N ILE A 45 -35.65 -10.36 2.17
CA ILE A 45 -34.45 -11.04 2.64
C ILE A 45 -33.52 -9.89 3.00
N ASP A 46 -33.42 -9.64 4.30
CA ASP A 46 -32.55 -8.64 4.85
C ASP A 46 -31.13 -8.98 4.40
N PHE A 47 -30.60 -8.20 3.47
CA PHE A 47 -29.23 -8.35 2.95
C PHE A 47 -28.20 -8.27 4.10
N ARG A 48 -28.61 -7.72 5.25
CA ARG A 48 -27.86 -7.66 6.50
C ARG A 48 -27.80 -9.00 7.26
N GLN A 49 -28.76 -9.91 7.07
CA GLN A 49 -28.73 -11.27 7.62
C GLN A 49 -27.93 -12.26 6.76
N LEU A 50 -27.83 -12.04 5.44
CA LEU A 50 -26.92 -12.81 4.58
C LEU A 50 -25.45 -12.40 4.74
N VAL A 51 -25.20 -11.20 5.27
CA VAL A 51 -23.88 -10.78 5.75
C VAL A 51 -23.73 -11.24 7.21
N GLY A 52 -23.36 -12.52 7.38
CA GLY A 52 -23.01 -13.16 8.67
C GLY A 52 -21.79 -12.55 9.35
N SER A 53 -21.84 -11.25 9.62
CA SER A 53 -20.73 -10.36 9.98
C SER A 53 -20.07 -10.68 11.33
N THR A 54 -20.74 -11.36 12.25
CA THR A 54 -20.16 -11.79 13.52
C THR A 54 -19.25 -13.01 13.36
N ASP A 55 -19.68 -14.04 12.64
CA ASP A 55 -18.92 -15.29 12.48
C ASP A 55 -17.64 -15.10 11.67
N ILE A 56 -17.68 -14.27 10.60
CA ILE A 56 -16.48 -13.94 9.80
C ILE A 56 -15.49 -13.08 10.60
N ASN A 57 -15.94 -12.19 11.48
CA ASN A 57 -15.05 -11.38 12.30
C ASN A 57 -14.40 -12.20 13.41
N GLU A 58 -15.15 -13.08 14.08
CA GLU A 58 -14.63 -13.98 15.10
C GLU A 58 -13.73 -15.07 14.50
N SER A 59 -14.07 -15.60 13.32
CA SER A 59 -13.25 -16.56 12.58
C SER A 59 -11.93 -15.93 12.12
N ARG A 60 -11.97 -14.73 11.50
CA ARG A 60 -10.76 -13.98 11.13
C ARG A 60 -9.91 -13.62 12.35
N GLY A 61 -10.55 -13.21 13.45
CA GLY A 61 -9.85 -12.88 14.69
C GLY A 61 -9.14 -14.09 15.32
N ARG A 62 -9.74 -15.28 15.24
CA ARG A 62 -9.10 -16.54 15.67
C ARG A 62 -7.95 -16.93 14.75
N PHE A 63 -8.19 -16.96 13.43
CA PHE A 63 -7.16 -17.28 12.45
C PHE A 63 -5.95 -16.34 12.53
N ALA A 64 -6.17 -15.04 12.71
CA ALA A 64 -5.10 -14.07 12.85
C ALA A 64 -4.26 -14.27 14.13
N LYS A 65 -4.86 -14.79 15.20
CA LYS A 65 -4.14 -15.14 16.44
C LYS A 65 -3.36 -16.45 16.31
N GLU A 66 -3.93 -17.43 15.63
CA GLU A 66 -3.36 -18.77 15.47
C GLU A 66 -2.26 -18.81 14.39
N TYR A 67 -2.43 -18.04 13.32
CA TYR A 67 -1.49 -17.95 12.19
C TYR A 67 -1.18 -16.49 11.80
N PRO A 68 -0.52 -15.71 12.68
CA PRO A 68 -0.26 -14.28 12.45
C PRO A 68 0.57 -14.02 11.18
N ASN A 69 1.53 -14.88 10.88
CA ASN A 69 2.38 -14.75 9.69
C ASN A 69 1.58 -15.02 8.41
N ALA A 70 0.74 -16.07 8.38
CA ALA A 70 -0.08 -16.39 7.22
C ALA A 70 -1.14 -15.31 6.96
N ASN A 71 -1.71 -14.75 8.03
CA ASN A 71 -2.63 -13.63 7.95
C ASN A 71 -1.95 -12.37 7.37
N ASN A 72 -0.74 -12.03 7.83
CA ASN A 72 0.01 -10.90 7.27
C ASN A 72 0.35 -11.10 5.79
N LEU A 73 0.79 -12.31 5.43
CA LEU A 73 1.11 -12.70 4.06
C LEU A 73 -0.10 -12.51 3.13
N ALA A 74 -1.27 -13.03 3.52
CA ALA A 74 -2.51 -12.91 2.77
C ALA A 74 -2.97 -11.45 2.61
N ILE A 75 -2.97 -10.68 3.71
CA ILE A 75 -3.35 -9.26 3.67
C ILE A 75 -2.41 -8.49 2.76
N ALA A 76 -1.10 -8.74 2.86
CA ALA A 76 -0.10 -8.05 2.06
C ALA A 76 -0.32 -8.31 0.56
N SER A 77 -0.44 -9.58 0.14
CA SER A 77 -0.65 -9.97 -1.26
C SER A 77 -1.95 -9.43 -1.84
N VAL A 78 -3.05 -9.54 -1.10
CA VAL A 78 -4.36 -9.05 -1.57
C VAL A 78 -4.35 -7.53 -1.64
N LYS A 79 -3.79 -6.84 -0.64
CA LYS A 79 -3.68 -5.38 -0.63
C LYS A 79 -2.92 -4.87 -1.84
N THR A 80 -1.77 -5.47 -2.17
CA THR A 80 -0.96 -5.02 -3.31
C THR A 80 -1.64 -5.28 -4.64
N ALA A 81 -2.31 -6.44 -4.80
CA ALA A 81 -3.13 -6.73 -5.98
C ALA A 81 -4.30 -5.73 -6.12
N CYS A 82 -5.01 -5.41 -5.03
CA CYS A 82 -6.07 -4.41 -5.05
C CYS A 82 -5.55 -3.00 -5.37
N ALA A 83 -4.38 -2.62 -4.84
CA ALA A 83 -3.77 -1.32 -5.11
C ALA A 83 -3.43 -1.16 -6.61
N ASP A 84 -2.96 -2.25 -7.24
CA ASP A 84 -2.74 -2.30 -8.68
C ASP A 84 -4.04 -2.24 -9.48
N LEU A 85 -5.07 -3.00 -9.10
CA LEU A 85 -6.38 -2.94 -9.77
C LEU A 85 -6.99 -1.54 -9.72
N VAL A 86 -6.86 -0.86 -8.58
CA VAL A 86 -7.25 0.55 -8.44
C VAL A 86 -6.41 1.44 -9.35
N ALA A 87 -5.11 1.20 -9.48
CA ALA A 87 -4.27 1.94 -10.42
C ALA A 87 -4.76 1.77 -11.86
N GLN A 88 -5.07 0.55 -12.32
CA GLN A 88 -5.54 0.37 -13.70
C GLN A 88 -6.91 0.99 -13.94
N VAL A 89 -7.89 0.70 -13.08
CA VAL A 89 -9.28 1.09 -13.32
C VAL A 89 -9.53 2.56 -12.97
N ALA A 90 -9.04 3.03 -11.82
CA ALA A 90 -9.39 4.35 -11.30
C ALA A 90 -8.39 5.44 -11.71
N VAL A 91 -7.12 5.11 -11.92
CA VAL A 91 -6.08 6.10 -12.27
C VAL A 91 -5.80 6.08 -13.78
N SER A 92 -5.59 4.91 -14.38
CA SER A 92 -5.34 4.77 -15.82
C SER A 92 -6.61 4.72 -16.67
N HIS A 93 -7.80 4.69 -16.05
CA HIS A 93 -9.10 4.56 -16.71
C HIS A 93 -9.21 3.34 -17.64
N THR A 94 -8.49 2.26 -17.34
CA THR A 94 -8.53 1.01 -18.10
C THR A 94 -9.91 0.35 -17.93
N PRO A 95 -10.61 -0.01 -19.04
CA PRO A 95 -11.84 -0.77 -18.96
C PRO A 95 -11.64 -2.09 -18.20
N VAL A 96 -12.65 -2.54 -17.45
CA VAL A 96 -12.56 -3.78 -16.65
C VAL A 96 -12.27 -5.02 -17.50
N SER A 97 -12.64 -5.00 -18.79
CA SER A 97 -12.35 -6.06 -19.76
C SER A 97 -10.88 -6.11 -20.23
N GLU A 98 -10.12 -5.05 -20.00
CA GLU A 98 -8.74 -4.87 -20.49
C GLU A 98 -7.72 -4.84 -19.34
N ILE A 99 -8.11 -5.33 -18.16
CA ILE A 99 -7.21 -5.41 -17.00
C ILE A 99 -6.02 -6.33 -17.32
N ASP A 100 -4.82 -5.80 -17.13
CA ASP A 100 -3.58 -6.56 -17.21
C ASP A 100 -3.42 -7.45 -15.97
N GLN A 101 -3.75 -8.74 -16.16
CA GLN A 101 -3.63 -9.77 -15.13
C GLN A 101 -2.17 -10.08 -14.77
N ALA A 102 -1.23 -9.92 -15.71
CA ALA A 102 0.19 -10.15 -15.45
C ALA A 102 0.72 -9.09 -14.47
N ARG A 103 0.29 -7.84 -14.66
CA ARG A 103 0.58 -6.75 -13.72
C ARG A 103 0.00 -7.01 -12.33
N THR A 104 -1.26 -7.40 -12.23
CA THR A 104 -1.87 -7.72 -10.94
C THR A 104 -1.19 -8.91 -10.26
N LEU A 105 -0.78 -9.93 -11.03
CA LEU A 105 -0.02 -11.08 -10.52
C LEU A 105 1.37 -10.66 -10.00
N LEU A 106 2.07 -9.76 -10.70
CA LEU A 106 3.33 -9.18 -10.23
C LEU A 106 3.14 -8.55 -8.86
N PHE A 107 2.15 -7.66 -8.72
CA PHE A 107 1.91 -6.99 -7.43
C PHE A 107 1.46 -7.97 -6.35
N PHE A 108 0.70 -9.00 -6.68
CA PHE A 108 0.35 -10.07 -5.73
C PHE A 108 1.59 -10.82 -5.24
N ALA A 109 2.45 -11.27 -6.17
CA ALA A 109 3.68 -12.01 -5.86
C ALA A 109 4.71 -11.17 -5.11
N PHE A 110 4.81 -9.89 -5.47
CA PHE A 110 5.63 -8.91 -4.76
C PHE A 110 5.11 -8.66 -3.35
N GLY A 111 3.79 -8.47 -3.19
CA GLY A 111 3.15 -8.31 -1.89
C GLY A 111 3.33 -9.53 -0.98
N PHE A 112 3.25 -10.73 -1.55
CA PHE A 112 3.55 -11.98 -0.86
C PHE A 112 5.00 -12.02 -0.36
N SER A 113 5.95 -11.83 -1.29
CA SER A 113 7.36 -12.11 -1.03
C SER A 113 8.02 -11.02 -0.19
N TYR A 114 7.85 -9.76 -0.58
CA TYR A 114 8.48 -8.64 0.11
C TYR A 114 7.65 -8.20 1.33
N MET A 115 6.42 -7.74 1.12
CA MET A 115 5.62 -7.15 2.21
C MET A 115 5.10 -8.18 3.22
N GLY A 116 4.80 -9.38 2.76
CA GLY A 116 4.25 -10.44 3.59
C GLY A 116 5.34 -11.24 4.31
N ALA A 117 6.30 -11.81 3.57
CA ALA A 117 7.34 -12.65 4.14
C ALA A 117 8.54 -11.85 4.68
N PHE A 118 9.24 -11.11 3.81
CA PHE A 118 10.47 -10.41 4.20
C PHE A 118 10.22 -9.34 5.26
N GLN A 119 9.22 -8.47 5.08
CA GLN A 119 8.93 -7.38 6.02
C GLN A 119 8.47 -7.91 7.38
N CYS A 120 7.68 -8.99 7.42
CA CYS A 120 7.28 -9.65 8.66
C CYS A 120 8.50 -10.23 9.39
N TRP A 121 9.35 -10.96 8.67
CA TRP A 121 10.56 -11.52 9.24
C TRP A 121 11.51 -10.43 9.75
N TYR A 122 11.74 -9.38 8.95
CA TYR A 122 12.58 -8.24 9.28
C TYR A 122 12.08 -7.51 10.54
N GLN A 123 10.79 -7.20 10.61
CA GLN A 123 10.21 -6.51 11.76
C GLN A 123 10.31 -7.34 13.04
N VAL A 124 10.04 -8.65 12.97
CA VAL A 124 10.04 -9.51 14.16
C VAL A 124 11.47 -9.86 14.63
N ASN A 125 12.40 -10.12 13.71
CA ASN A 125 13.71 -10.68 14.05
C ASN A 125 14.83 -9.66 14.13
N ILE A 126 14.74 -8.58 13.35
CA ILE A 126 15.77 -7.55 13.27
C ILE A 126 15.29 -6.33 14.04
N PHE A 127 14.19 -5.71 13.61
CA PHE A 127 13.78 -4.40 14.12
C PHE A 127 13.53 -4.39 15.64
N LYS A 128 12.85 -5.40 16.18
CA LYS A 128 12.60 -5.55 17.63
C LYS A 128 13.86 -5.75 18.48
N LYS A 129 14.98 -6.17 17.89
CA LYS A 129 16.24 -6.36 18.63
C LYS A 129 17.05 -5.07 18.75
N PHE A 130 16.86 -4.13 17.82
CA PHE A 130 17.67 -2.92 17.75
C PHE A 130 17.03 -1.71 18.44
N PHE A 131 15.70 -1.69 18.60
CA PHE A 131 15.00 -0.51 19.09
C PHE A 131 13.98 -0.84 20.19
N ASP A 132 14.12 -0.19 21.34
CA ASP A 132 13.08 -0.14 22.38
C ASP A 132 12.09 0.98 22.04
N VAL A 133 10.94 0.59 21.48
CA VAL A 133 10.00 1.54 20.86
C VAL A 133 8.88 1.99 21.82
N ASP A 134 8.69 1.27 22.93
CA ASP A 134 7.57 1.50 23.84
C ASP A 134 7.80 2.74 24.72
N ARG A 135 9.07 3.03 25.08
CA ARG A 135 9.44 4.22 25.87
C ARG A 135 9.16 5.54 25.14
N PHE A 136 9.43 5.63 23.84
CA PHE A 136 9.26 6.89 23.09
C PHE A 136 7.82 7.15 22.69
N THR A 137 7.09 6.11 22.27
CA THR A 137 5.73 6.27 21.73
C THR A 137 4.69 6.60 22.79
N SER A 138 4.93 6.22 24.05
CA SER A 138 4.05 6.46 25.21
C SER A 138 4.12 7.88 25.78
N GLN A 139 5.10 8.69 25.37
CA GLN A 139 5.28 10.06 25.86
C GLN A 139 4.30 11.06 25.21
N SER A 140 4.05 12.16 25.91
CA SER A 140 3.31 13.31 25.37
C SER A 140 4.11 13.96 24.21
N TRP A 141 3.44 14.71 23.33
CA TRP A 141 4.12 15.36 22.20
C TRP A 141 5.21 16.36 22.64
N GLU A 142 4.99 17.08 23.74
CA GLU A 142 5.98 18.02 24.28
C GLU A 142 7.21 17.33 24.83
N ASP A 143 7.03 16.15 25.43
CA ASP A 143 8.13 15.36 26.00
C ASP A 143 8.91 14.63 24.90
N LYS A 144 8.24 14.16 23.84
CA LYS A 144 8.89 13.59 22.64
C LYS A 144 9.89 14.53 21.99
N LEU A 145 9.59 15.83 21.95
CA LEU A 145 10.50 16.84 21.37
C LEU A 145 11.73 17.11 22.25
N LYS A 146 11.65 16.78 23.54
CA LYS A 146 12.73 16.94 24.52
C LYS A 146 13.55 15.65 24.68
N ASP A 147 12.99 14.50 24.34
CA ASP A 147 13.64 13.19 24.38
C ASP A 147 14.60 13.00 23.18
N LYS A 148 15.83 13.50 23.35
CA LYS A 148 16.90 13.39 22.35
C LYS A 148 17.23 11.93 22.01
N GLU A 149 17.22 11.04 23.00
CA GLU A 149 17.52 9.62 22.79
C GLU A 149 16.42 8.97 21.95
N GLY A 150 15.16 9.28 22.27
CA GLY A 150 14.00 8.83 21.52
C GLY A 150 13.97 9.34 20.08
N LEU A 151 14.30 10.62 19.86
CA LEU A 151 14.41 11.21 18.51
C LEU A 151 15.55 10.60 17.69
N ILE A 152 16.71 10.33 18.30
CA ILE A 152 17.83 9.66 17.62
C ILE A 152 17.44 8.21 17.27
N SER A 153 16.84 7.48 18.20
CA SER A 153 16.32 6.12 17.96
C SER A 153 15.30 6.12 16.82
N HIS A 154 14.42 7.11 16.80
CA HIS A 154 13.40 7.27 15.77
C HIS A 154 13.99 7.62 14.39
N ALA A 155 14.98 8.52 14.34
CA ALA A 155 15.71 8.82 13.11
C ALA A 155 16.49 7.60 12.60
N ALA A 156 17.11 6.84 13.50
CA ALA A 156 17.82 5.60 13.16
C ALA A 156 16.87 4.52 12.62
N GLN A 157 15.68 4.38 13.21
CA GLN A 157 14.62 3.50 12.71
C GLN A 157 14.20 3.86 11.29
N THR A 158 13.95 5.15 11.04
CA THR A 158 13.58 5.66 9.71
C THR A 158 14.69 5.43 8.69
N LEU A 159 15.94 5.77 9.05
CA LEU A 159 17.08 5.58 8.15
C LEU A 159 17.30 4.11 7.80
N LEU A 160 17.17 3.21 8.79
CA LEU A 160 17.30 1.78 8.56
C LEU A 160 16.19 1.25 7.64
N ASP A 161 14.94 1.69 7.84
CA ASP A 161 13.81 1.29 7.00
C ASP A 161 13.97 1.81 5.56
N MET A 162 14.45 3.04 5.38
CA MET A 162 14.77 3.61 4.06
C MET A 162 15.91 2.85 3.39
N THR A 163 16.97 2.52 4.12
CA THR A 163 18.10 1.75 3.58
C THR A 163 17.66 0.37 3.12
N VAL A 164 16.85 -0.32 3.93
CA VAL A 164 16.31 -1.64 3.57
C VAL A 164 15.37 -1.54 2.37
N SER A 165 14.59 -0.46 2.27
CA SER A 165 13.75 -0.21 1.11
C SER A 165 14.60 0.01 -0.14
N THR A 166 15.61 0.88 -0.11
CA THR A 166 16.50 1.08 -1.26
C THR A 166 17.19 -0.22 -1.71
N ILE A 167 17.75 -0.99 -0.76
CA ILE A 167 18.61 -2.15 -1.09
C ILE A 167 17.81 -3.42 -1.37
N VAL A 168 16.62 -3.58 -0.77
CA VAL A 168 15.84 -4.82 -0.88
C VAL A 168 14.56 -4.60 -1.67
N TYR A 169 13.79 -3.54 -1.40
CA TYR A 169 12.51 -3.30 -2.09
C TYR A 169 12.73 -3.11 -3.59
N LEU A 170 13.61 -2.17 -3.99
CA LEU A 170 13.79 -1.83 -5.41
C LEU A 170 14.33 -3.01 -6.22
N PRO A 171 15.42 -3.70 -5.82
CA PRO A 171 15.91 -4.84 -6.60
C PRO A 171 14.91 -5.99 -6.66
N THR A 172 14.17 -6.24 -5.56
CA THR A 172 13.14 -7.27 -5.56
C THR A 172 12.03 -6.93 -6.55
N PHE A 173 11.55 -5.68 -6.55
CA PHE A 173 10.52 -5.26 -7.49
C PHE A 173 10.98 -5.43 -8.94
N TYR A 174 12.15 -4.91 -9.28
CA TYR A 174 12.69 -5.00 -10.64
C TYR A 174 12.93 -6.45 -11.09
N LEU A 175 13.29 -7.33 -10.16
CA LEU A 175 13.41 -8.76 -10.43
C LEU A 175 12.06 -9.40 -10.77
N PHE A 176 11.02 -9.13 -9.98
CA PHE A 176 9.66 -9.63 -10.28
C PHE A 176 9.12 -9.03 -11.58
N GLN A 177 9.41 -7.76 -11.84
CA GLN A 177 9.04 -7.09 -13.08
C GLN A 177 9.70 -7.77 -14.29
N ALA A 178 11.00 -7.99 -14.25
CA ALA A 178 11.72 -8.69 -15.32
C ALA A 178 11.22 -10.14 -15.46
N ALA A 179 10.97 -10.85 -14.37
CA ALA A 179 10.46 -12.21 -14.41
C ALA A 179 9.07 -12.31 -15.09
N VAL A 180 8.19 -11.33 -14.85
CA VAL A 180 6.83 -11.32 -15.40
C VAL A 180 6.78 -10.79 -16.84
N PHE A 181 7.50 -9.72 -17.14
CA PHE A 181 7.36 -9.00 -18.42
C PHE A 181 8.44 -9.32 -19.47
N SER A 182 9.52 -10.01 -19.12
CA SER A 182 10.58 -10.35 -20.09
C SER A 182 10.14 -11.34 -21.16
N GLY A 183 9.10 -12.14 -20.90
CA GLY A 183 8.70 -13.28 -21.73
C GLY A 183 9.73 -14.42 -21.78
N SER A 184 10.82 -14.34 -21.00
CA SER A 184 11.87 -15.35 -20.91
C SER A 184 11.66 -16.22 -19.67
N THR A 185 12.03 -17.50 -19.74
CA THR A 185 12.14 -18.39 -18.56
C THR A 185 13.56 -18.47 -18.01
N ASP A 186 14.53 -17.82 -18.67
CA ASP A 186 15.94 -17.85 -18.30
C ASP A 186 16.22 -16.79 -17.21
N PRO A 187 16.63 -17.20 -15.99
CA PRO A 187 16.95 -16.28 -14.91
C PRO A 187 18.06 -15.28 -15.24
N SER A 188 18.98 -15.63 -16.16
CA SER A 188 20.06 -14.72 -16.55
C SER A 188 19.55 -13.47 -17.26
N VAL A 189 18.47 -13.61 -18.04
CA VAL A 189 17.78 -12.51 -18.72
C VAL A 189 17.05 -11.62 -17.72
N TRP A 190 16.43 -12.21 -16.71
CA TRP A 190 15.75 -11.43 -15.67
C TRP A 190 16.74 -10.61 -14.85
N LEU A 191 17.87 -11.21 -14.49
CA LEU A 191 18.90 -10.53 -13.72
C LEU A 191 19.53 -9.38 -14.51
N SER A 192 19.89 -9.57 -15.78
CA SER A 192 20.45 -8.50 -16.60
C SER A 192 19.46 -7.34 -16.75
N GLN A 193 18.21 -7.62 -17.09
CA GLN A 193 17.15 -6.60 -17.19
C GLN A 193 16.88 -5.89 -15.85
N THR A 194 16.99 -6.61 -14.74
CA THR A 194 16.88 -6.03 -13.39
C THR A 194 17.99 -5.01 -13.15
N PHE A 195 19.24 -5.35 -13.45
CA PHE A 195 20.37 -4.44 -13.30
C PHE A 195 20.27 -3.23 -14.23
N ASP A 196 19.86 -3.43 -15.48
CA ASP A 196 19.65 -2.34 -16.43
C ASP A 196 18.54 -1.40 -15.94
N SER A 197 17.41 -1.96 -15.49
CA SER A 197 16.28 -1.17 -14.99
C SER A 197 16.64 -0.41 -13.71
N LEU A 198 17.38 -1.04 -12.79
CA LEU A 198 17.93 -0.37 -11.63
C LEU A 198 18.84 0.77 -12.05
N ASN A 199 19.89 0.53 -12.84
CA ASN A 199 20.85 1.58 -13.22
C ASN A 199 20.18 2.78 -13.90
N ASN A 200 19.16 2.55 -14.72
CA ASN A 200 18.47 3.62 -15.44
C ASN A 200 17.48 4.41 -14.57
N ASN A 201 16.90 3.79 -13.53
CA ASN A 201 15.79 4.37 -12.79
C ASN A 201 16.09 4.63 -11.31
N PHE A 202 17.20 4.10 -10.77
CA PHE A 202 17.50 4.06 -9.34
C PHE A 202 17.40 5.43 -8.69
N SER A 203 18.08 6.44 -9.24
CA SER A 203 18.07 7.78 -8.65
C SER A 203 16.67 8.40 -8.58
N LYS A 204 15.81 8.12 -9.56
CA LYS A 204 14.44 8.63 -9.58
C LYS A 204 13.56 7.86 -8.58
N ASP A 205 13.65 6.53 -8.59
CA ASP A 205 12.82 5.71 -7.70
C ASP A 205 13.22 5.80 -6.24
N GLU A 206 14.53 5.84 -5.96
CA GLU A 206 15.04 6.08 -4.61
C GLU A 206 14.61 7.46 -4.12
N PHE A 207 14.70 8.49 -4.96
CA PHE A 207 14.24 9.82 -4.58
C PHE A 207 12.73 9.85 -4.31
N ASP A 208 11.91 9.24 -5.16
CA ASP A 208 10.47 9.13 -4.96
C ASP A 208 10.13 8.32 -3.69
N LEU A 209 10.89 7.25 -3.43
CA LEU A 209 10.77 6.44 -2.23
C LEU A 209 11.06 7.27 -0.99
N ILE A 210 12.22 7.93 -0.90
CA ILE A 210 12.60 8.78 0.24
C ILE A 210 11.62 9.93 0.42
N ARG A 211 11.15 10.54 -0.67
CA ARG A 211 10.22 11.67 -0.64
C ARG A 211 8.86 11.31 -0.08
N ILE A 212 8.37 10.10 -0.37
CA ILE A 212 7.06 9.63 0.09
C ILE A 212 7.20 8.99 1.48
N TRP A 213 8.15 8.07 1.62
CA TRP A 213 8.31 7.28 2.84
C TRP A 213 9.03 8.01 3.96
N GLY A 214 9.98 8.90 3.69
CA GLY A 214 10.67 9.67 4.72
C GLY A 214 9.70 10.44 5.64
N PRO A 215 8.81 11.30 5.09
CA PRO A 215 7.78 11.98 5.88
C PRO A 215 6.76 11.02 6.49
N ALA A 216 6.39 9.95 5.78
CA ALA A 216 5.42 8.99 6.26
C ALA A 216 5.92 8.17 7.45
N ASP A 217 7.19 7.76 7.45
CA ASP A 217 7.82 7.05 8.55
C ASP A 217 7.94 7.94 9.77
N LEU A 218 8.33 9.21 9.59
CA LEU A 218 8.34 10.19 10.69
C LEU A 218 6.96 10.32 11.34
N ASP A 219 5.87 10.30 10.58
CA ASP A 219 4.50 10.31 11.12
C ASP A 219 4.13 8.97 11.78
N CYS A 220 4.36 7.85 11.09
CA CYS A 220 4.02 6.50 11.55
C CYS A 220 4.73 6.12 12.85
N PHE A 221 5.97 6.55 13.02
CA PHE A 221 6.74 6.25 14.22
C PHE A 221 6.47 7.25 15.35
N SER A 222 5.91 8.43 15.06
CA SER A 222 5.49 9.41 16.08
C SER A 222 4.14 9.09 16.73
N VAL A 223 3.25 8.39 16.02
CA VAL A 223 1.94 7.95 16.55
C VAL A 223 2.08 6.75 17.50
N PRO A 224 1.12 6.53 18.42
CA PRO A 224 1.07 5.34 19.27
C PRO A 224 1.16 4.03 18.47
N LEU A 225 1.75 2.99 19.08
CA LEU A 225 2.04 1.71 18.42
C LEU A 225 0.81 1.09 17.71
N TYR A 226 -0.38 1.25 18.27
CA TYR A 226 -1.63 0.72 17.68
C TYR A 226 -2.06 1.45 16.40
N LEU A 227 -1.67 2.73 16.20
CA LEU A 227 -1.96 3.50 14.98
C LEU A 227 -0.88 3.36 13.92
N ARG A 228 0.34 3.01 14.32
CA ARG A 228 1.48 2.89 13.41
C ARG A 228 1.20 1.92 12.25
N LEU A 229 0.68 0.74 12.55
CA LEU A 229 0.39 -0.28 11.55
C LEU A 229 -0.71 0.18 10.56
N PRO A 230 -1.90 0.65 11.01
CA PRO A 230 -2.89 1.24 10.12
C PRO A 230 -2.35 2.38 9.24
N SER A 231 -1.64 3.36 9.81
CA SER A 231 -1.07 4.48 9.06
C SER A 231 -0.10 3.99 7.98
N ARG A 232 0.78 3.05 8.32
CA ARG A 232 1.74 2.47 7.39
C ARG A 232 1.07 1.71 6.26
N HIS A 233 -0.02 0.98 6.55
CA HIS A 233 -0.81 0.29 5.51
C HIS A 233 -1.48 1.27 4.55
N ALA A 234 -2.02 2.39 5.04
CA ALA A 234 -2.64 3.41 4.20
C ALA A 234 -1.63 4.08 3.26
N VAL A 235 -0.49 4.51 3.77
CA VAL A 235 0.59 5.09 2.95
C VAL A 235 1.12 4.06 1.95
N SER A 236 1.34 2.82 2.40
CA SER A 236 1.80 1.73 1.54
C SER A 236 0.82 1.46 0.40
N PHE A 237 -0.48 1.47 0.64
CA PHE A 237 -1.48 1.26 -0.40
C PHE A 237 -1.38 2.35 -1.48
N LEU A 238 -1.35 3.62 -1.07
CA LEU A 238 -1.27 4.75 -2.00
C LEU A 238 0.05 4.77 -2.78
N TYR A 239 1.17 4.48 -2.11
CA TYR A 239 2.47 4.37 -2.75
C TYR A 239 2.46 3.27 -3.82
N ILE A 240 1.89 2.10 -3.54
CA ILE A 240 1.83 1.00 -4.50
C ILE A 240 0.93 1.34 -5.68
N THR A 241 -0.20 2.01 -5.46
CA THR A 241 -1.05 2.50 -6.55
C THR A 241 -0.29 3.50 -7.44
N TYR A 242 0.42 4.46 -6.85
CA TYR A 242 1.28 5.41 -7.57
C TYR A 242 2.40 4.70 -8.35
N PHE A 243 3.06 3.73 -7.72
CA PHE A 243 4.19 3.03 -8.29
C PHE A 243 3.77 2.08 -9.43
N SER A 244 2.64 1.38 -9.28
CA SER A 244 2.00 0.61 -10.35
C SER A 244 1.75 1.48 -11.58
N PHE A 245 1.16 2.67 -11.38
CA PHE A 245 0.92 3.61 -12.47
C PHE A 245 2.22 4.03 -13.18
N LEU A 246 3.29 4.37 -12.45
CA LEU A 246 4.51 4.86 -13.09
C LEU A 246 5.36 3.80 -13.79
N ARG A 247 5.34 2.55 -13.31
CA ARG A 247 6.29 1.52 -13.73
C ARG A 247 5.67 0.43 -14.59
N CYS A 248 4.36 0.41 -14.72
CA CYS A 248 3.63 -0.61 -15.47
C CYS A 248 2.45 -0.03 -16.29
N SER A 249 2.55 1.25 -16.68
CA SER A 249 1.70 1.88 -17.71
C SER A 249 2.40 1.93 -19.06
#